data_AF-A0A961XX47-F1
#
_entry.id   AF-A0A961XX47-F1
#
_cell.length_a   1.000
_cell.length_b   1.000
_cell.length_c   1.000
_cell.angle_alpha   90.00
_cell.angle_beta   90.00
_cell.angle_gamma   90.00
#
_symmetry.space_group_name_H-M   'P 1'
#
loop_
_entity.id
_entity.type
_entity.pdbx_description
1 polymer ?
#
loop_
_entity_poly.entity_id
_entity_poly.type
_entity_poly.pdbx_seq_one_letter_code
_entity_poly.pdbx_strand_id
1 'polypeptide(L)' 'NRASPRTQAALLQAMQEHHVTIAGQRYDLPAPFHVLATQNPLEQEG' A
#
# COMPACT_ATOMS: atom_id res chain seq x y z
N ASN A 1 -10.01 -2.20 7.01
CA ASN A 1 -10.08 -2.31 5.54
C ASN A 1 -11.01 -1.26 4.95
N ARG A 2 -10.64 0.03 5.04
CA ARG A 2 -11.52 1.14 4.58
C ARG A 2 -11.04 1.87 3.33
N ALA A 3 -9.81 1.62 2.89
CA ALA A 3 -9.32 2.15 1.62
C ALA A 3 -9.92 1.37 0.45
N SER A 4 -10.12 2.01 -0.71
CA SER A 4 -10.61 1.30 -1.90
C SER A 4 -9.67 0.14 -2.29
N PRO A 5 -10.17 -0.95 -2.93
CA PRO A 5 -9.31 -2.04 -3.39
C PRO A 5 -8.13 -1.56 -4.25
N ARG A 6 -8.34 -0.52 -5.08
CA ARG A 6 -7.29 0.10 -5.90
C ARG A 6 -6.21 0.75 -5.03
N THR A 7 -6.59 1.48 -3.99
CA THR A 7 -5.63 2.11 -3.06
C THR A 7 -4.84 1.05 -2.29
N GLN A 8 -5.49 -0.04 -1.86
CA GLN A 8 -4.83 -1.14 -1.18
C GLN A 8 -3.83 -1.85 -2.10
N ALA A 9 -4.21 -2.14 -3.34
CA ALA A 9 -3.31 -2.74 -4.33
C ALA A 9 -2.10 -1.84 -4.63
N ALA A 10 -2.31 -0.53 -4.78
CA ALA A 10 -1.23 0.42 -5.01
C ALA A 10 -0.23 0.47 -3.83
N LEU A 11 -0.73 0.41 -2.59
CA LEU A 11 0.12 0.33 -1.40
C LEU A 11 0.96 -0.96 -1.40
N LEU A 12 0.36 -2.11 -1.68
CA LEU A 12 1.05 -3.40 -1.72
C LEU A 12 2.12 -3.43 -2.82
N GLN A 13 1.81 -2.88 -4.00
CA GLN A 13 2.78 -2.77 -5.08
C GLN A 13 3.97 -1.88 -4.67
N ALA A 14 3.70 -0.72 -4.07
CA ALA A 14 4.77 0.18 -3.61
C ALA A 14 5.67 -0.50 -2.56
N MET A 15 5.09 -1.29 -1.66
CA MET A 15 5.84 -2.08 -0.67
C MET A 15 6.71 -3.16 -1.33
N GLN A 16 6.17 -3.88 -2.33
CA GLN A 16 6.91 -4.93 -3.03
C GLN A 16 8.04 -4.38 -3.90
N GLU A 17 7.79 -3.26 -4.59
CA GLU A 17 8.70 -2.68 -5.56
C GLU A 17 9.64 -1.62 -4.97
N HIS A 18 9.40 -1.19 -3.72
CA HIS A 18 10.13 -0.12 -3.02
C HIS A 18 10.19 1.23 -3.76
N HIS A 19 9.28 1.46 -4.70
CA HIS A 19 9.15 2.73 -5.42
C HIS A 19 7.70 2.90 -5.90
N VAL A 20 7.38 4.11 -6.37
CA VAL A 20 6.14 4.42 -7.07
C VAL A 20 6.43 5.10 -8.39
N THR A 21 5.49 5.01 -9.32
CA THR A 21 5.57 5.73 -10.60
C THR A 21 4.43 6.74 -10.68
N ILE A 22 4.75 8.02 -10.91
CA ILE A 22 3.78 9.11 -11.06
C ILE A 22 4.05 9.76 -12.40
N ALA A 23 3.06 9.75 -13.30
CA ALA A 23 3.18 10.29 -14.66
C ALA A 23 4.42 9.77 -15.43
N GLY A 24 4.75 8.49 -15.26
CA GLY A 24 5.91 7.85 -15.89
C GLY A 24 7.25 8.09 -15.20
N GLN A 25 7.31 8.98 -14.19
CA GLN A 25 8.50 9.21 -13.40
C GLN A 25 8.52 8.31 -12.16
N ARG A 26 9.65 7.63 -11.94
CA ARG A 26 9.90 6.80 -10.75
C ARG A 26 10.34 7.65 -9.55
N TYR A 27 9.82 7.31 -8.38
CA TYR A 27 10.16 7.86 -7.07
C TYR A 27 10.39 6.72 -6.09
N ASP A 28 11.60 6.60 -5.53
CA ASP A 28 11.90 5.55 -4.56
C ASP A 28 11.30 5.86 -3.19
N LEU A 29 10.91 4.81 -2.46
CA LEU A 29 10.46 4.95 -1.08
C LEU A 29 11.66 5.24 -0.16
N PRO A 30 11.50 6.08 0.88
CA PRO A 30 12.57 6.39 1.81
C PRO A 30 12.99 5.14 2.59
N ALA A 31 14.30 4.98 2.83
CA ALA A 31 14.83 3.88 3.63
C ALA A 31 15.15 4.35 5.05
N PRO A 32 14.59 3.72 6.11
CA PRO A 32 13.68 2.58 6.06
C PRO A 32 12.22 2.96 5.77
N PHE A 33 11.48 2.05 5.12
CA PHE A 33 10.03 2.17 4.93
C PHE A 33 9.31 1.02 5.65
N HIS A 34 8.47 1.35 6.62
CA HIS A 34 7.70 0.37 7.38
C HIS A 34 6.22 0.69 7.30
N VAL A 35 5.41 -0.35 7.15
CA VAL A 35 3.95 -0.26 7.20
C VAL A 35 3.47 -1.07 8.39
N LEU A 36 2.75 -0.42 9.30
CA LEU A 36 2.01 -1.09 10.37
C LEU A 36 0.53 -1.11 9.97
N ALA A 37 0.04 -2.28 9.55
CA ALA A 37 -1.35 -2.48 9.20
C ALA A 37 -2.12 -3.08 10.37
N THR A 38 -3.29 -2.50 10.68
CA THR A 38 -4.25 -3.07 11.63
C THR A 38 -5.50 -3.51 10.87
N GLN A 39 -6.00 -4.71 11.16
CA GLN A 39 -7.27 -5.19 10.63
C GLN A 39 -8.36 -5.04 11.69
N ASN A 40 -9.55 -4.60 11.28
CA ASN A 40 -10.73 -4.59 12.15
C ASN A 40 -11.46 -5.92 11.97
N PRO A 41 -11.54 -6.79 13.00
CA PRO A 41 -12.06 -8.16 12.86
C PRO A 41 -13.53 -8.25 12.41
N LEU A 42 -14.31 -7.17 12.56
CA LEU A 42 -15.71 -7.12 12.15
C LEU A 42 -15.91 -7.13 10.61
N GLU A 43 -14.87 -6.89 9.82
CA GLU A 43 -14.94 -6.83 8.34
C GLU A 43 -14.61 -8.19 7.68
N GLN A 44 -14.49 -9.28 8.47
CA GLN A 44 -14.16 -10.64 8.00
C GLN A 44 -15.38 -11.56 7.82
N GLU A 45 -16.55 -11.15 8.30
CA GLU A 45 -17.82 -11.86 8.08
C GLU A 45 -18.38 -11.48 6.70
N GLY A 46 -17.83 -12.12 5.67
CA GLY A 46 -18.28 -12.08 4.28
C GLY A 46 -17.90 -13.37 3.57
#